data_AF-A0A966XI24-F1
#
_entry.id   AF-A0A966XI24-F1
#
_cell.length_a   1.000
_cell.length_b   1.000
_cell.length_c   1.000
_cell.angle_alpha   90.00
_cell.angle_beta   90.00
_cell.angle_gamma   90.00
#
_symmetry.space_group_name_H-M   'P 1'
#
loop_
_entity.id
_entity.type
_entity.pdbx_description
1 polymer ?
#
loop_
_entity_poly.entity_id
_entity_poly.type
_entity_poly.pdbx_seq_one_letter_code
_entity_poly.pdbx_strand_id
1 'polypeptide(L)'
;MSAPSTIVLHQDDIGMCHGANLAFSELSAAGAITSGSVMVPCPWFSEAAEMARNNTSLDLGVHLTLTAEKRHYRWSPLIGASSASGLVDDEGYMWRDVASTRRNADPRAAAEEMCAQVERAVASGFDVTHLDAHMGAALAPEFCGEYLRLADQYEIPALMTRTLSAYGPNNHLAGVSEEQFAEFVQEARRMQIPIVERVLETDFGRPVSRPLSKGHYEGMFSAVASGEESGWYFAALHPNTPGEVETIEPEHSHVRTDEYRLFGSNEYIRWLKSGVVRTSSMRDLRDAMRRARRSR
;
A
#
# COMPACT_ATOMS: atom_id res chain seq x y z
N MET A 1 17.90 -26.19 2.81
CA MET A 1 16.46 -25.81 2.80
C MET A 1 16.41 -24.31 2.57
N SER A 2 15.63 -23.84 1.59
CA SER A 2 15.37 -22.41 1.44
C SER A 2 14.71 -21.86 2.71
N ALA A 3 14.92 -20.57 3.00
CA ALA A 3 14.25 -19.94 4.13
C ALA A 3 12.72 -19.99 3.93
N PRO A 4 11.92 -20.16 4.98
CA PRO A 4 10.46 -20.17 4.83
C PRO A 4 9.93 -18.81 4.37
N SER A 5 8.88 -18.82 3.55
CA SER A 5 8.19 -17.61 3.08
C SER A 5 7.64 -16.80 4.25
N THR A 6 7.75 -15.47 4.15
CA THR A 6 7.27 -14.51 5.15
C THR A 6 6.29 -13.56 4.50
N ILE A 7 5.13 -13.34 5.12
CA ILE A 7 4.09 -12.45 4.59
C ILE A 7 3.99 -11.19 5.47
N VAL A 8 4.01 -10.02 4.85
CA VAL A 8 3.55 -8.78 5.47
C VAL A 8 2.04 -8.69 5.28
N LEU A 9 1.28 -8.62 6.37
CA LEU A 9 -0.15 -8.35 6.34
C LEU A 9 -0.34 -6.85 6.43
N HIS A 10 -0.58 -6.21 5.29
CA HIS A 10 -0.52 -4.77 5.16
C HIS A 10 -1.92 -4.19 4.91
N GLN A 11 -2.25 -3.09 5.59
CA GLN A 11 -3.43 -2.31 5.30
C GLN A 11 -3.10 -1.04 4.50
N ASP A 12 -3.64 -0.99 3.28
CA ASP A 12 -3.63 0.17 2.39
C ASP A 12 -4.74 1.19 2.77
N ASP A 13 -4.66 2.38 2.18
CA ASP A 13 -5.64 3.47 2.26
C ASP A 13 -5.89 4.07 3.66
N ILE A 14 -4.94 3.96 4.60
CA ILE A 14 -5.04 4.66 5.89
C ILE A 14 -5.04 6.18 5.62
N GLY A 15 -5.84 6.94 6.36
CA GLY A 15 -6.03 8.37 6.16
C GLY A 15 -7.10 8.72 5.12
N MET A 16 -7.58 7.75 4.31
CA MET A 16 -8.70 7.97 3.39
C MET A 16 -9.95 8.41 4.16
N CYS A 17 -10.44 7.59 5.09
CA CYS A 17 -11.58 7.94 5.95
C CYS A 17 -11.39 7.42 7.39
N HIS A 18 -12.21 7.90 8.32
CA HIS A 18 -12.16 7.50 9.73
C HIS A 18 -12.21 5.97 9.91
N GLY A 19 -13.06 5.31 9.13
CA GLY A 19 -13.21 3.86 9.23
C GLY A 19 -11.97 3.07 8.79
N ALA A 20 -11.14 3.61 7.91
CA ALA A 20 -9.85 3.00 7.55
C ALA A 20 -8.86 3.13 8.72
N ASN A 21 -8.77 4.32 9.33
CA ASN A 21 -7.92 4.56 10.49
C ASN A 21 -8.30 3.67 11.67
N LEU A 22 -9.60 3.59 11.98
CA LEU A 22 -10.12 2.75 13.07
C LEU A 22 -9.83 1.27 12.83
N ALA A 23 -10.07 0.78 11.62
CA ALA A 23 -9.77 -0.60 11.25
C ALA A 23 -8.28 -0.91 11.44
N PHE A 24 -7.38 -0.03 11.04
CA PHE A 24 -5.95 -0.22 11.23
C PHE A 24 -5.59 -0.31 12.71
N SER A 25 -6.06 0.65 13.51
CA SER A 25 -5.81 0.68 14.95
C SER A 25 -6.23 -0.62 15.64
N GLU A 26 -7.45 -1.09 15.37
CA GLU A 26 -8.02 -2.27 16.01
C GLU A 26 -7.36 -3.57 15.52
N LEU A 27 -7.17 -3.72 14.21
CA LEU A 27 -6.61 -4.94 13.62
C LEU A 27 -5.10 -5.08 13.90
N SER A 28 -4.35 -3.97 13.95
CA SER A 28 -2.97 -3.98 14.42
C SER A 28 -2.88 -4.35 15.90
N ALA A 29 -3.76 -3.81 16.76
CA ALA A 29 -3.80 -4.19 18.17
C ALA A 29 -4.14 -5.69 18.38
N ALA A 30 -4.97 -6.27 17.51
CA ALA A 30 -5.28 -7.69 17.52
C ALA A 30 -4.15 -8.58 16.96
N GLY A 31 -3.17 -7.99 16.27
CA GLY A 31 -2.11 -8.70 15.54
C GLY A 31 -2.55 -9.33 14.23
N ALA A 32 -3.70 -8.90 13.68
CA ALA A 32 -4.23 -9.37 12.41
C ALA A 32 -3.61 -8.62 11.21
N ILE A 33 -3.13 -7.40 11.43
CA ILE A 33 -2.39 -6.57 10.47
C ILE A 33 -1.04 -6.23 11.08
N THR A 34 0.03 -6.37 10.30
CA THR A 34 1.42 -6.15 10.76
C THR A 34 1.98 -4.80 10.37
N SER A 35 1.47 -4.20 9.29
CA SER A 35 1.93 -2.92 8.73
C SER A 35 0.77 -2.20 8.02
N GLY A 36 0.93 -0.93 7.72
CA GLY A 36 0.01 -0.21 6.83
C GLY A 36 0.66 1.03 6.25
N SER A 37 0.01 1.69 5.30
CA SER A 37 0.54 2.92 4.70
C SER A 37 -0.54 4.00 4.56
N VAL A 38 -0.10 5.25 4.72
CA VAL A 38 -1.01 6.39 4.85
C VAL A 38 -1.05 7.22 3.57
N MET A 39 -2.26 7.48 3.07
CA MET A 39 -2.55 8.45 2.02
C MET A 39 -2.54 9.86 2.62
N VAL A 40 -1.39 10.53 2.52
CA VAL A 40 -1.16 11.84 3.16
C VAL A 40 -2.08 12.96 2.63
N PRO A 41 -2.47 13.01 1.33
CA PRO A 41 -3.40 14.03 0.84
C PRO A 41 -4.84 13.88 1.35
N CYS A 42 -5.21 12.75 1.95
CA CYS A 42 -6.60 12.45 2.28
C CYS A 42 -7.10 13.15 3.56
N PRO A 43 -8.44 13.38 3.67
CA PRO A 43 -8.98 14.23 4.73
C PRO A 43 -8.77 13.74 6.16
N TRP A 44 -8.58 12.43 6.36
CA TRP A 44 -8.36 11.82 7.68
C TRP A 44 -6.88 11.55 8.00
N PHE A 45 -5.95 12.13 7.24
CA PHE A 45 -4.52 12.08 7.54
C PHE A 45 -4.17 12.59 8.95
N SER A 46 -4.83 13.65 9.43
CA SER A 46 -4.51 14.23 10.75
C SER A 46 -4.75 13.26 11.91
N GLU A 47 -5.78 12.41 11.80
CA GLU A 47 -6.06 11.34 12.77
C GLU A 47 -5.01 10.22 12.66
N ALA A 48 -4.69 9.78 11.43
CA ALA A 48 -3.60 8.80 11.22
C ALA A 48 -2.26 9.30 11.80
N ALA A 49 -1.99 10.60 11.68
CA ALA A 49 -0.82 11.23 12.28
C ALA A 49 -0.85 11.25 13.81
N GLU A 50 -2.02 11.49 14.40
CA GLU A 50 -2.19 11.38 15.85
C GLU A 50 -1.97 9.94 16.34
N MET A 51 -2.51 8.95 15.62
CA MET A 51 -2.29 7.54 15.90
C MET A 51 -0.79 7.19 15.89
N ALA A 52 -0.06 7.62 14.87
CA ALA A 52 1.38 7.38 14.75
C ALA A 52 2.18 8.01 15.92
N ARG A 53 1.83 9.24 16.33
CA ARG A 53 2.46 9.91 17.48
C ARG A 53 2.16 9.22 18.81
N ASN A 54 0.93 8.79 19.00
CA ASN A 54 0.47 8.20 20.25
C ASN A 54 0.91 6.73 20.40
N ASN A 55 1.21 6.05 19.30
CA ASN A 55 1.64 4.67 19.31
C ASN A 55 2.79 4.39 18.32
N THR A 56 4.03 4.52 18.81
CA THR A 56 5.25 4.25 18.04
C THR A 56 5.47 2.77 17.69
N SER A 57 4.67 1.84 18.24
CA SER A 57 4.72 0.44 17.84
C SER A 57 4.03 0.18 16.50
N LEU A 58 3.20 1.11 16.02
CA LEU A 58 2.56 0.99 14.70
C LEU A 58 3.63 1.03 13.61
N ASP A 59 3.49 0.15 12.63
CA ASP A 59 4.37 0.09 11.47
C ASP A 59 3.68 0.76 10.28
N LEU A 60 4.03 2.03 10.04
CA LEU A 60 3.37 2.90 9.08
C LEU A 60 4.35 3.39 8.00
N GLY A 61 3.97 3.15 6.75
CA GLY A 61 4.58 3.73 5.56
C GLY A 61 3.78 4.90 4.99
N VAL A 62 4.20 5.36 3.81
CA VAL A 62 3.47 6.36 3.03
C VAL A 62 2.93 5.69 1.77
N HIS A 63 1.61 5.76 1.60
CA HIS A 63 0.90 5.30 0.42
C HIS A 63 0.92 6.42 -0.60
N LEU A 64 1.94 6.44 -1.46
CA LEU A 64 2.13 7.53 -2.40
C LEU A 64 0.92 7.65 -3.31
N THR A 65 0.26 8.80 -3.22
CA THR A 65 -1.06 9.01 -3.79
C THR A 65 -0.96 10.02 -4.92
N LEU A 66 -1.23 9.59 -6.16
CA LEU A 66 -1.24 10.44 -7.35
C LEU A 66 -2.60 10.42 -8.07
N THR A 67 -3.59 9.74 -7.51
CA THR A 67 -4.95 9.59 -8.02
C THR A 67 -5.98 9.92 -6.94
N ALA A 68 -7.20 10.32 -7.34
CA ALA A 68 -8.38 10.49 -6.47
C ALA A 68 -9.64 9.98 -7.18
N GLU A 69 -9.89 8.67 -7.07
CA GLU A 69 -10.85 7.88 -7.84
C GLU A 69 -12.31 8.02 -7.39
N LYS A 70 -12.54 8.29 -6.09
CA LYS A 70 -13.89 8.32 -5.52
C LYS A 70 -14.77 9.36 -6.19
N ARG A 71 -16.09 9.10 -6.27
CA ARG A 71 -17.04 9.96 -7.00
C ARG A 71 -17.10 11.39 -6.45
N HIS A 72 -17.36 11.53 -5.15
CA HIS A 72 -17.58 12.80 -4.46
C HIS A 72 -16.52 13.12 -3.39
N TYR A 73 -15.71 12.14 -3.01
CA TYR A 73 -14.79 12.23 -1.89
C TYR A 73 -13.35 12.26 -2.39
N ARG A 74 -12.91 13.41 -2.89
CA ARG A 74 -11.66 13.56 -3.65
C ARG A 74 -10.69 14.49 -2.94
N TRP A 75 -9.41 14.32 -3.25
CA TRP A 75 -8.30 15.08 -2.67
C TRP A 75 -7.42 15.69 -3.76
N SER A 76 -6.65 16.70 -3.37
CA SER A 76 -5.76 17.47 -4.25
C SER A 76 -4.30 17.29 -3.80
N PRO A 77 -3.32 17.56 -4.69
CA PRO A 77 -1.90 17.52 -4.34
C PRO A 77 -1.54 18.47 -3.19
N LEU A 78 -0.60 18.05 -2.34
CA LEU A 78 -0.02 18.89 -1.29
C LEU A 78 0.75 20.08 -1.85
N ILE A 79 1.35 19.93 -3.04
CA ILE A 79 2.05 21.02 -3.74
C ILE A 79 1.11 22.05 -4.37
N GLY A 80 -0.21 21.87 -4.23
CA GLY A 80 -1.25 22.76 -4.73
C GLY A 80 -1.88 22.30 -6.05
N ALA A 81 -3.14 22.68 -6.25
CA ALA A 81 -3.94 22.32 -7.42
C ALA A 81 -3.71 23.28 -8.61
N SER A 82 -2.50 23.26 -9.16
CA SER A 82 -2.17 24.02 -10.38
C SER A 82 -2.34 23.15 -11.61
N SER A 83 -3.10 23.60 -12.62
CA SER A 83 -3.20 22.88 -13.91
C SER A 83 -1.85 22.73 -14.61
N ALA A 84 -0.88 23.61 -14.32
CA ALA A 84 0.46 23.54 -14.86
C ALA A 84 1.26 22.32 -14.35
N SER A 85 0.87 21.71 -13.23
CA SER A 85 1.50 20.48 -12.74
C SER A 85 1.06 19.24 -13.53
N GLY A 86 -0.09 19.32 -14.22
CA GLY A 86 -0.73 18.19 -14.84
C GLY A 86 -1.26 17.13 -13.88
N LEU A 87 -1.15 17.32 -12.55
CA LEU A 87 -1.57 16.35 -11.54
C LEU A 87 -3.07 16.41 -11.23
N VAL A 88 -3.74 17.49 -11.61
CA VAL A 88 -5.17 17.71 -11.33
C VAL A 88 -6.01 17.71 -12.59
N ASP A 89 -7.26 17.31 -12.44
CA ASP A 89 -8.28 17.44 -13.48
C ASP A 89 -8.94 18.83 -13.47
N ASP A 90 -9.96 18.99 -14.33
CA ASP A 90 -10.71 20.25 -14.48
C ASP A 90 -11.48 20.67 -13.21
N GLU A 91 -11.68 19.75 -12.24
CA GLU A 91 -12.31 20.02 -10.95
C GLU A 91 -11.29 20.42 -9.86
N GLY A 92 -9.98 20.36 -10.16
CA GLY A 92 -8.90 20.70 -9.23
C GLY A 92 -8.49 19.55 -8.29
N TYR A 93 -8.95 18.32 -8.54
CA TYR A 93 -8.58 17.13 -7.77
C TYR A 93 -7.59 16.27 -8.54
N MET A 94 -6.84 15.41 -7.85
CA MET A 94 -6.00 14.42 -8.53
C MET A 94 -6.83 13.57 -9.50
N TRP A 95 -6.25 13.14 -10.62
CA TRP A 95 -6.94 12.36 -11.64
C TRP A 95 -7.59 11.08 -11.07
N ARG A 96 -8.74 10.69 -11.62
CA ARG A 96 -9.50 9.54 -11.11
C ARG A 96 -8.84 8.19 -11.35
N ASP A 97 -7.93 8.11 -12.31
CA ASP A 97 -7.33 6.85 -12.73
C ASP A 97 -5.86 7.03 -13.13
N VAL A 98 -5.14 5.91 -13.07
CA VAL A 98 -3.69 5.87 -13.36
C VAL A 98 -3.39 6.22 -14.81
N ALA A 99 -4.25 5.84 -15.76
CA ALA A 99 -4.01 6.13 -17.16
C ALA A 99 -4.11 7.63 -17.46
N SER A 100 -5.07 8.33 -16.85
CA SER A 100 -5.21 9.79 -16.91
C SER A 100 -4.05 10.49 -16.21
N THR A 101 -3.61 10.00 -15.05
CA THR A 101 -2.43 10.54 -14.36
C THR A 101 -1.19 10.45 -15.24
N ARG A 102 -0.89 9.27 -15.81
CA ARG A 102 0.28 9.04 -16.68
C ARG A 102 0.27 9.90 -17.95
N ARG A 103 -0.92 10.16 -18.52
CA ARG A 103 -1.03 10.98 -19.74
C ARG A 103 -0.80 12.47 -19.50
N ASN A 104 -1.14 12.98 -18.31
CA ASN A 104 -1.25 14.41 -18.08
C ASN A 104 -0.21 14.96 -17.11
N ALA A 105 0.23 14.20 -16.11
CA ALA A 105 1.11 14.69 -15.06
C ALA A 105 2.52 15.01 -15.58
N ASP A 106 3.05 16.17 -15.19
CA ASP A 106 4.49 16.43 -15.31
C ASP A 106 5.24 15.52 -14.32
N PRO A 107 6.17 14.66 -14.79
CA PRO A 107 6.97 13.81 -13.92
C PRO A 107 7.71 14.57 -12.81
N ARG A 108 8.12 15.83 -13.05
CA ARG A 108 8.76 16.66 -12.02
C ARG A 108 7.78 17.05 -10.92
N ALA A 109 6.57 17.45 -11.29
CA ALA A 109 5.54 17.78 -10.32
C ALA A 109 5.10 16.54 -9.53
N ALA A 110 5.00 15.37 -10.17
CA ALA A 110 4.74 14.11 -9.48
C ALA A 110 5.83 13.78 -8.46
N ALA A 111 7.11 14.00 -8.80
CA ALA A 111 8.22 13.81 -7.87
C ALA A 111 8.19 14.79 -6.68
N GLU A 112 7.90 16.06 -6.94
CA GLU A 112 7.70 17.09 -5.90
C GLU A 112 6.55 16.72 -4.96
N GLU A 113 5.42 16.25 -5.50
CA GLU A 113 4.26 15.79 -4.72
C GLU A 113 4.59 14.56 -3.86
N MET A 114 5.23 13.53 -4.44
CA MET A 114 5.65 12.34 -3.68
C MET A 114 6.60 12.72 -2.54
N CYS A 115 7.54 13.63 -2.79
CA CYS A 115 8.44 14.13 -1.76
C CYS A 115 7.67 14.88 -0.66
N ALA A 116 6.76 15.77 -1.03
CA ALA A 116 5.93 16.52 -0.08
C ALA A 116 5.07 15.62 0.81
N GLN A 117 4.56 14.51 0.27
CA GLN A 117 3.82 13.51 1.06
C GLN A 117 4.70 12.87 2.13
N VAL A 118 5.90 12.41 1.76
CA VAL A 118 6.85 11.81 2.72
C VAL A 118 7.30 12.82 3.77
N GLU A 119 7.67 14.03 3.34
CA GLU A 119 8.09 15.11 4.26
C GLU A 119 6.98 15.48 5.24
N ARG A 120 5.72 15.56 4.78
CA ARG A 120 4.58 15.86 5.65
C ARG A 120 4.30 14.73 6.64
N ALA A 121 4.45 13.46 6.23
CA ALA A 121 4.34 12.33 7.14
C ALA A 121 5.43 12.39 8.22
N VAL A 122 6.71 12.56 7.84
CA VAL A 122 7.83 12.69 8.78
C VAL A 122 7.62 13.86 9.74
N ALA A 123 7.26 15.04 9.23
CA ALA A 123 7.00 16.23 10.04
C ALA A 123 5.82 16.05 11.01
N SER A 124 4.89 15.13 10.71
CA SER A 124 3.74 14.84 11.55
C SER A 124 4.01 13.76 12.62
N GLY A 125 5.24 13.23 12.68
CA GLY A 125 5.70 12.29 13.70
C GLY A 125 5.77 10.83 13.28
N PHE A 126 5.65 10.53 11.98
CA PHE A 126 5.81 9.16 11.49
C PHE A 126 7.29 8.74 11.50
N ASP A 127 7.59 7.58 12.07
CA ASP A 127 8.77 6.81 11.68
C ASP A 127 8.42 6.04 10.40
N VAL A 128 8.48 6.72 9.25
CA VAL A 128 8.11 6.14 7.95
C VAL A 128 8.96 4.89 7.70
N THR A 129 8.30 3.74 7.55
CA THR A 129 8.99 2.46 7.44
C THR A 129 9.15 1.95 6.02
N HIS A 130 8.30 2.39 5.10
CA HIS A 130 8.30 1.96 3.69
C HIS A 130 7.51 2.92 2.82
N LEU A 131 7.64 2.74 1.50
CA LEU A 131 6.78 3.33 0.49
C LEU A 131 6.06 2.22 -0.28
N ASP A 132 4.81 2.50 -0.62
CA ASP A 132 4.03 1.80 -1.64
C ASP A 132 3.20 2.87 -2.39
N ALA A 133 2.35 2.46 -3.33
CA ALA A 133 1.72 3.37 -4.27
C ALA A 133 0.22 3.08 -4.43
N HIS A 134 -0.60 4.09 -4.17
CA HIS A 134 -2.03 4.00 -4.37
C HIS A 134 -2.35 3.71 -5.84
N MET A 135 -3.14 2.66 -6.06
CA MET A 135 -3.45 2.09 -7.38
C MET A 135 -2.19 1.73 -8.22
N GLY A 136 -1.01 1.65 -7.62
CA GLY A 136 0.25 1.46 -8.33
C GLY A 136 0.70 2.65 -9.18
N ALA A 137 0.11 3.85 -9.01
CA ALA A 137 0.39 4.99 -9.90
C ALA A 137 1.89 5.34 -9.94
N ALA A 138 2.57 5.39 -8.80
CA ALA A 138 4.00 5.71 -8.71
C ALA A 138 4.92 4.61 -9.29
N LEU A 139 4.41 3.41 -9.55
CA LEU A 139 5.14 2.31 -10.21
C LEU A 139 5.15 2.48 -11.75
N ALA A 140 4.42 3.46 -12.29
CA ALA A 140 4.42 3.75 -13.71
C ALA A 140 5.81 4.20 -14.19
N PRO A 141 6.24 3.85 -15.43
CA PRO A 141 7.57 4.18 -15.93
C PRO A 141 7.92 5.67 -15.85
N GLU A 142 6.92 6.54 -15.96
CA GLU A 142 7.06 7.99 -15.88
C GLU A 142 7.49 8.47 -14.48
N PHE A 143 7.21 7.70 -13.43
CA PHE A 143 7.38 8.11 -12.02
C PHE A 143 8.26 7.15 -11.20
N CYS A 144 8.43 5.90 -11.64
CA CYS A 144 9.04 4.82 -10.85
C CYS A 144 10.50 5.09 -10.46
N GLY A 145 11.27 5.75 -11.33
CA GLY A 145 12.64 6.16 -10.99
C GLY A 145 12.70 7.08 -9.77
N GLU A 146 11.80 8.06 -9.69
CA GLU A 146 11.71 8.99 -8.55
C GLU A 146 11.15 8.32 -7.31
N TYR A 147 10.20 7.39 -7.46
CA TYR A 147 9.72 6.53 -6.38
C TYR A 147 10.86 5.73 -5.72
N LEU A 148 11.72 5.09 -6.51
CA LEU A 148 12.88 4.35 -6.00
C LEU A 148 13.94 5.27 -5.40
N ARG A 149 14.22 6.42 -6.04
CA ARG A 149 15.16 7.42 -5.51
C ARG A 149 14.71 7.95 -4.15
N LEU A 150 13.41 8.20 -3.99
CA LEU A 150 12.83 8.67 -2.74
C LEU A 150 12.97 7.60 -1.64
N ALA A 151 12.67 6.33 -1.94
CA ALA A 151 12.87 5.23 -1.01
C ALA A 151 14.34 5.13 -0.56
N ASP A 152 15.28 5.26 -1.49
CA ASP A 152 16.71 5.23 -1.19
C ASP A 152 17.15 6.41 -0.31
N GLN A 153 16.68 7.62 -0.61
CA GLN A 153 16.97 8.84 0.14
C GLN A 153 16.58 8.73 1.62
N TYR A 154 15.46 8.07 1.93
CA TYR A 154 14.98 7.84 3.29
C TYR A 154 15.47 6.51 3.90
N GLU A 155 16.29 5.76 3.16
CA GLU A 155 16.77 4.42 3.53
C GLU A 155 15.62 3.48 3.93
N ILE A 156 14.52 3.50 3.18
CA ILE A 156 13.33 2.66 3.39
C ILE A 156 13.05 1.79 2.15
N PRO A 157 12.45 0.60 2.31
CA PRO A 157 12.01 -0.21 1.19
C PRO A 157 10.88 0.50 0.43
N ALA A 158 10.94 0.43 -0.89
CA ALA A 158 9.81 0.66 -1.78
C ALA A 158 9.24 -0.72 -2.20
N LEU A 159 7.94 -0.89 -2.10
CA LEU A 159 7.26 -2.10 -2.58
C LEU A 159 7.52 -2.27 -4.08
N MET A 160 8.20 -3.37 -4.43
CA MET A 160 8.56 -3.76 -5.80
C MET A 160 8.49 -5.29 -5.92
N THR A 161 7.84 -5.79 -6.97
CA THR A 161 7.79 -7.21 -7.30
C THR A 161 8.84 -7.60 -8.33
N ARG A 162 9.06 -8.90 -8.55
CA ARG A 162 9.98 -9.38 -9.60
C ARG A 162 9.49 -9.12 -11.02
N THR A 163 8.19 -9.20 -11.22
CA THR A 163 7.49 -8.97 -12.48
C THR A 163 6.27 -8.11 -12.21
N LEU A 164 5.80 -7.41 -13.23
CA LEU A 164 4.58 -6.63 -13.16
C LEU A 164 3.36 -7.54 -12.90
N SER A 165 3.34 -8.72 -13.51
CA SER A 165 2.31 -9.76 -13.31
C SER A 165 2.27 -10.37 -11.91
N ALA A 166 3.33 -10.19 -11.10
CA ALA A 166 3.33 -10.59 -9.69
C ALA A 166 2.61 -9.58 -8.78
N TYR A 167 2.13 -8.48 -9.34
CA TYR A 167 1.20 -7.55 -8.71
C TYR A 167 -0.21 -7.89 -9.19
N GLY A 168 -1.11 -8.37 -8.32
CA GLY A 168 -2.44 -8.73 -8.78
C GLY A 168 -3.52 -8.78 -7.71
N PRO A 169 -4.80 -8.84 -8.10
CA PRO A 169 -5.28 -8.88 -9.48
C PRO A 169 -5.45 -7.50 -10.14
N ASN A 170 -5.39 -6.39 -9.39
CA ASN A 170 -5.79 -5.07 -9.89
C ASN A 170 -4.58 -4.25 -10.33
N ASN A 171 -3.95 -4.68 -11.41
CA ASN A 171 -2.89 -3.87 -12.02
C ASN A 171 -3.49 -2.73 -12.87
N HIS A 172 -3.41 -1.51 -12.36
CA HIS A 172 -3.89 -0.31 -13.04
C HIS A 172 -2.90 0.27 -14.07
N LEU A 173 -1.70 -0.30 -14.22
CA LEU A 173 -0.65 0.16 -15.15
C LEU A 173 -0.90 -0.30 -16.59
N ALA A 174 -2.07 0.03 -17.14
CA ALA A 174 -2.44 -0.33 -18.51
C ALA A 174 -1.38 0.14 -19.53
N GLY A 175 -0.95 -0.78 -20.40
CA GLY A 175 0.03 -0.48 -21.46
C GLY A 175 1.50 -0.43 -21.01
N VAL A 176 1.81 -0.79 -19.75
CA VAL A 176 3.20 -1.03 -19.31
C VAL A 176 3.57 -2.49 -19.58
N SER A 177 4.69 -2.74 -20.25
CA SER A 177 5.20 -4.09 -20.49
C SER A 177 6.05 -4.60 -19.33
N GLU A 178 6.20 -5.93 -19.25
CA GLU A 178 7.14 -6.57 -18.31
C GLU A 178 8.58 -6.09 -18.53
N GLU A 179 8.97 -5.78 -19.76
CA GLU A 179 10.31 -5.29 -20.09
C GLU A 179 10.54 -3.88 -19.51
N GLN A 180 9.56 -2.98 -19.68
CA GLN A 180 9.62 -1.64 -19.08
C GLN A 180 9.68 -1.72 -17.55
N PHE A 181 8.90 -2.62 -16.94
CA PHE A 181 8.93 -2.81 -15.49
C PHE A 181 10.27 -3.41 -15.01
N ALA A 182 10.85 -4.35 -15.77
CA ALA A 182 12.10 -5.03 -15.42
C ALA A 182 13.29 -4.06 -15.31
N GLU A 183 13.30 -2.94 -16.04
CA GLU A 183 14.32 -1.90 -15.89
C GLU A 183 14.34 -1.33 -14.47
N PHE A 184 13.16 -1.03 -13.90
CA PHE A 184 13.03 -0.54 -12.53
C PHE A 184 13.30 -1.62 -11.48
N VAL A 185 13.00 -2.89 -11.77
CA VAL A 185 13.40 -4.01 -10.90
C VAL A 185 14.93 -4.12 -10.83
N GLN A 186 15.64 -3.94 -11.96
CA GLN A 186 17.10 -3.92 -11.98
C GLN A 186 17.65 -2.71 -11.22
N GLU A 187 17.03 -1.54 -11.37
CA GLU A 187 17.36 -0.35 -10.60
C GLU A 187 17.19 -0.54 -9.09
N ALA A 188 16.04 -1.04 -8.65
CA ALA A 188 15.78 -1.36 -7.25
C ALA A 188 16.84 -2.33 -6.70
N ARG A 189 17.24 -3.36 -7.48
CA ARG A 189 18.32 -4.29 -7.10
C ARG A 189 19.69 -3.60 -6.98
N ARG A 190 20.02 -2.68 -7.89
CA ARG A 190 21.27 -1.88 -7.81
C ARG A 190 21.28 -1.01 -6.55
N MET A 191 20.14 -0.41 -6.22
CA MET A 191 19.92 0.36 -5.00
C MET A 191 19.80 -0.55 -3.75
N GLN A 192 19.80 -1.87 -3.89
CA GLN A 192 19.56 -2.82 -2.79
C GLN A 192 18.20 -2.62 -2.09
N ILE A 193 17.21 -2.12 -2.80
CA ILE A 193 15.81 -2.13 -2.37
C ILE A 193 15.30 -3.58 -2.46
N PRO A 194 14.69 -4.13 -1.40
CA PRO A 194 14.14 -5.48 -1.41
C PRO A 194 13.08 -5.68 -2.49
N ILE A 195 13.12 -6.83 -3.14
CA ILE A 195 12.09 -7.25 -4.10
C ILE A 195 11.22 -8.31 -3.41
N VAL A 196 9.92 -8.09 -3.36
CA VAL A 196 8.96 -9.09 -2.88
C VAL A 196 8.62 -10.07 -4.01
N GLU A 197 8.27 -11.29 -3.63
CA GLU A 197 7.94 -12.36 -4.56
C GLU A 197 6.64 -12.04 -5.30
N ARG A 198 5.62 -11.63 -4.55
CA ARG A 198 4.28 -11.35 -5.06
C ARG A 198 3.50 -10.43 -4.11
N VAL A 199 2.63 -9.61 -4.69
CA VAL A 199 1.58 -8.90 -3.97
C VAL A 199 0.27 -9.70 -4.05
N LEU A 200 -0.34 -9.94 -2.89
CA LEU A 200 -1.63 -10.58 -2.73
C LEU A 200 -2.63 -9.47 -2.38
N GLU A 201 -3.45 -9.07 -3.33
CA GLU A 201 -4.30 -7.91 -3.16
C GLU A 201 -5.77 -8.29 -2.92
N THR A 202 -6.47 -7.43 -2.20
CA THR A 202 -7.93 -7.41 -2.12
C THR A 202 -8.60 -7.49 -3.50
N ASP A 203 -9.57 -8.39 -3.66
CA ASP A 203 -10.38 -8.51 -4.89
C ASP A 203 -11.50 -7.46 -4.91
N PHE A 204 -11.17 -6.24 -5.31
CA PHE A 204 -12.17 -5.18 -5.58
C PHE A 204 -13.13 -5.51 -6.72
N GLY A 205 -12.84 -6.52 -7.54
CA GLY A 205 -13.77 -7.05 -8.55
C GLY A 205 -14.88 -7.91 -7.99
N ARG A 206 -14.89 -8.21 -6.68
CA ARG A 206 -15.92 -9.05 -6.04
C ARG A 206 -17.28 -8.33 -6.01
N PRO A 207 -18.31 -8.86 -6.69
CA PRO A 207 -19.64 -8.25 -6.63
C PRO A 207 -20.30 -8.47 -5.28
N VAL A 208 -21.20 -7.56 -4.89
CA VAL A 208 -22.00 -7.64 -3.63
C VAL A 208 -22.75 -8.97 -3.52
N SER A 209 -23.21 -9.53 -4.64
CA SER A 209 -23.93 -10.80 -4.68
C SER A 209 -23.08 -12.03 -4.34
N ARG A 210 -21.75 -11.89 -4.26
CA ARG A 210 -20.81 -12.94 -3.89
C ARG A 210 -20.20 -12.63 -2.51
N PRO A 211 -20.72 -13.23 -1.43
CA PRO A 211 -20.14 -13.09 -0.10
C PRO A 211 -18.68 -13.53 -0.07
N LEU A 212 -17.90 -12.94 0.85
CA LEU A 212 -16.55 -13.41 1.12
C LEU A 212 -16.62 -14.83 1.70
N SER A 213 -16.02 -15.80 1.01
CA SER A 213 -16.06 -17.18 1.47
C SER A 213 -15.23 -17.35 2.74
N LYS A 214 -15.75 -18.13 3.70
CA LYS A 214 -14.99 -18.53 4.88
C LYS A 214 -13.70 -19.23 4.46
N GLY A 215 -12.56 -18.86 5.05
CA GLY A 215 -11.28 -19.45 4.70
C GLY A 215 -10.62 -18.87 3.44
N HIS A 216 -11.17 -17.82 2.82
CA HIS A 216 -10.61 -17.25 1.58
C HIS A 216 -9.16 -16.78 1.78
N TYR A 217 -8.94 -15.88 2.74
CA TYR A 217 -7.61 -15.34 3.04
C TYR A 217 -6.73 -16.39 3.69
N GLU A 218 -7.28 -17.24 4.56
CA GLU A 218 -6.55 -18.34 5.18
C GLU A 218 -5.99 -19.30 4.13
N GLY A 219 -6.78 -19.65 3.11
CA GLY A 219 -6.36 -20.46 1.98
C GLY A 219 -5.31 -19.76 1.14
N MET A 220 -5.53 -18.48 0.80
CA MET A 220 -4.59 -17.67 0.03
C MET A 220 -3.21 -17.56 0.72
N PHE A 221 -3.19 -17.26 2.01
CA PHE A 221 -1.95 -17.12 2.78
C PHE A 221 -1.29 -18.47 3.09
N SER A 222 -2.08 -19.54 3.30
CA SER A 222 -1.53 -20.90 3.47
C SER A 222 -0.85 -21.40 2.20
N ALA A 223 -1.40 -21.07 1.01
CA ALA A 223 -0.80 -21.45 -0.26
C ALA A 223 0.62 -20.88 -0.43
N VAL A 224 0.84 -19.64 0.01
CA VAL A 224 2.15 -18.98 0.02
C VAL A 224 3.12 -19.69 0.98
N ALA A 225 2.64 -20.07 2.16
CA ALA A 225 3.46 -20.81 3.14
C ALA A 225 3.88 -22.20 2.64
N SER A 226 3.06 -22.83 1.79
CA SER A 226 3.33 -24.15 1.19
C SER A 226 4.00 -24.11 -0.19
N GLY A 227 4.25 -22.92 -0.74
CA GLY A 227 4.81 -22.75 -2.09
C GLY A 227 6.27 -23.18 -2.21
N GLU A 228 6.73 -23.37 -3.45
CA GLU A 228 8.14 -23.69 -3.74
C GLU A 228 9.05 -22.45 -3.67
N GLU A 229 8.47 -21.28 -3.91
CA GLU A 229 9.15 -19.99 -3.79
C GLU A 229 9.38 -19.63 -2.32
N SER A 230 10.52 -18.97 -2.06
CA SER A 230 10.90 -18.48 -0.75
C SER A 230 11.24 -17.01 -0.83
N GLY A 231 10.72 -16.21 0.10
CA GLY A 231 11.00 -14.78 0.15
C GLY A 231 9.95 -14.02 0.95
N TRP A 232 9.88 -12.72 0.66
CA TRP A 232 8.88 -11.83 1.23
C TRP A 232 7.68 -11.74 0.30
N TYR A 233 6.50 -11.89 0.87
CA TYR A 233 5.22 -11.64 0.22
C TYR A 233 4.55 -10.45 0.89
N PHE A 234 3.75 -9.73 0.12
CA PHE A 234 3.05 -8.56 0.63
C PHE A 234 1.56 -8.75 0.39
N ALA A 235 0.75 -8.72 1.44
CA ALA A 235 -0.70 -8.75 1.33
C ALA A 235 -1.24 -7.32 1.41
N ALA A 236 -1.68 -6.77 0.28
CA ALA A 236 -2.27 -5.44 0.16
C ALA A 236 -3.78 -5.52 0.48
N LEU A 237 -4.12 -5.27 1.73
CA LEU A 237 -5.47 -5.43 2.28
C LEU A 237 -6.12 -4.07 2.52
N HIS A 238 -7.44 -4.02 2.52
CA HIS A 238 -8.22 -2.79 2.57
C HIS A 238 -9.35 -2.82 3.61
N PRO A 239 -9.16 -3.37 4.84
CA PRO A 239 -10.21 -3.38 5.83
C PRO A 239 -10.64 -1.96 6.21
N ASN A 240 -11.95 -1.78 6.36
CA ASN A 240 -12.54 -0.51 6.77
C ASN A 240 -13.74 -0.78 7.67
N THR A 241 -13.88 -0.04 8.78
CA THR A 241 -15.08 -0.19 9.61
C THR A 241 -16.31 0.36 8.88
N PRO A 242 -17.49 -0.25 9.04
CA PRO A 242 -18.74 0.30 8.50
C PRO A 242 -18.99 1.76 8.94
N GLY A 243 -19.59 2.58 8.08
CA GLY A 243 -19.94 3.96 8.37
C GLY A 243 -19.87 4.87 7.13
N GLU A 244 -18.78 5.61 7.00
CA GLU A 244 -18.60 6.58 5.90
C GLU A 244 -18.32 5.88 4.56
N VAL A 245 -17.69 4.71 4.60
CA VAL A 245 -17.20 4.01 3.39
C VAL A 245 -18.34 3.61 2.45
N GLU A 246 -19.52 3.29 2.98
CA GLU A 246 -20.73 3.01 2.20
C GLU A 246 -21.24 4.25 1.44
N THR A 247 -20.94 5.45 1.91
CA THR A 247 -21.27 6.69 1.20
C THR A 247 -20.17 7.08 0.20
N ILE A 248 -18.91 6.83 0.55
CA ILE A 248 -17.74 7.14 -0.28
C ILE A 248 -17.69 6.24 -1.52
N GLU A 249 -17.95 4.93 -1.37
CA GLU A 249 -17.85 3.91 -2.41
C GLU A 249 -18.97 2.85 -2.31
N PRO A 250 -20.25 3.22 -2.54
CA PRO A 250 -21.41 2.36 -2.27
C PRO A 250 -21.40 1.00 -2.99
N GLU A 251 -20.73 0.90 -4.13
CA GLU A 251 -20.67 -0.31 -4.95
C GLU A 251 -19.65 -1.35 -4.46
N HIS A 252 -18.62 -0.91 -3.72
CA HIS A 252 -17.46 -1.72 -3.35
C HIS A 252 -17.16 -1.74 -1.84
N SER A 253 -17.85 -0.94 -1.04
CA SER A 253 -17.67 -0.84 0.41
C SER A 253 -17.79 -2.18 1.15
N HIS A 254 -18.57 -3.13 0.62
CA HIS A 254 -18.68 -4.48 1.18
C HIS A 254 -17.35 -5.24 1.16
N VAL A 255 -16.48 -4.98 0.18
CA VAL A 255 -15.15 -5.61 0.11
C VAL A 255 -14.33 -5.26 1.34
N ARG A 256 -14.27 -3.98 1.67
CA ARG A 256 -13.53 -3.43 2.81
C ARG A 256 -14.14 -3.81 4.16
N THR A 257 -15.46 -3.71 4.28
CA THR A 257 -16.13 -4.02 5.54
C THR A 257 -16.16 -5.53 5.85
N ASP A 258 -16.19 -6.39 4.83
CA ASP A 258 -16.07 -7.84 5.03
C ASP A 258 -14.67 -8.25 5.47
N GLU A 259 -13.61 -7.63 4.91
CA GLU A 259 -12.23 -7.83 5.39
C GLU A 259 -12.07 -7.42 6.85
N TYR A 260 -12.57 -6.23 7.23
CA TYR A 260 -12.53 -5.79 8.63
C TYR A 260 -13.20 -6.80 9.57
N ARG A 261 -14.40 -7.28 9.22
CA ARG A 261 -15.11 -8.29 10.03
C ARG A 261 -14.37 -9.62 10.10
N LEU A 262 -13.79 -10.08 8.99
CA LEU A 262 -13.06 -11.35 8.94
C LEU A 262 -11.79 -11.26 9.80
N PHE A 263 -10.96 -10.24 9.57
CA PHE A 263 -9.67 -10.09 10.26
C PHE A 263 -9.84 -9.77 11.75
N GLY A 264 -10.94 -9.11 12.12
CA GLY A 264 -11.32 -8.89 13.52
C GLY A 264 -11.93 -10.12 14.21
N SER A 265 -12.17 -11.22 13.48
CA SER A 265 -12.83 -12.40 14.07
C SER A 265 -11.88 -13.23 14.94
N ASN A 266 -12.39 -13.74 16.06
CA ASN A 266 -11.65 -14.67 16.94
C ASN A 266 -11.23 -15.97 16.22
N GLU A 267 -11.91 -16.35 15.15
CA GLU A 267 -11.52 -17.52 14.36
C GLU A 267 -10.27 -17.23 13.53
N TYR A 268 -10.27 -16.14 12.77
CA TYR A 268 -9.13 -15.72 11.97
C TYR A 268 -7.88 -15.46 12.84
N ILE A 269 -8.05 -14.72 13.95
CA ILE A 269 -6.93 -14.41 14.86
C ILE A 269 -6.32 -15.69 15.46
N ARG A 270 -7.15 -16.68 15.83
CA ARG A 270 -6.65 -17.97 16.33
C ARG A 270 -5.94 -18.77 15.24
N TRP A 271 -6.49 -18.77 14.02
CA TRP A 271 -5.84 -19.40 12.88
C TRP A 271 -4.48 -18.76 12.59
N LEU A 272 -4.38 -17.43 12.55
CA LEU A 272 -3.13 -16.73 12.30
C LEU A 272 -2.08 -17.04 13.39
N LYS A 273 -2.50 -17.04 14.67
CA LYS A 273 -1.66 -17.37 15.82
C LYS A 273 -1.25 -18.85 15.89
N SER A 274 -1.84 -19.74 15.10
CA SER A 274 -1.41 -21.13 15.02
C SER A 274 -0.04 -21.30 14.36
N GLY A 275 0.46 -20.26 13.68
CA GLY A 275 1.78 -20.27 13.04
C GLY A 275 1.83 -20.99 11.70
N VAL A 276 0.67 -21.34 11.11
CA VAL A 276 0.59 -21.89 9.74
C VAL A 276 1.24 -20.96 8.72
N VAL A 277 1.12 -19.65 8.94
CA VAL A 277 1.75 -18.61 8.13
C VAL A 277 2.73 -17.84 9.00
N ARG A 278 3.95 -17.66 8.48
CA ARG A 278 4.94 -16.78 9.10
C ARG A 278 4.68 -15.35 8.65
N THR A 279 4.38 -14.47 9.60
CA THR A 279 4.20 -13.04 9.36
C THR A 279 5.39 -12.22 9.83
N SER A 280 5.55 -11.03 9.26
CA SER A 280 6.53 -10.02 9.68
C SER A 280 6.04 -8.64 9.21
N SER A 281 6.84 -7.60 9.44
CA SER A 281 6.45 -6.21 9.22
C SER A 281 7.34 -5.53 8.18
N MET A 282 6.88 -4.44 7.58
CA MET A 282 7.71 -3.58 6.73
C MET A 282 8.86 -2.93 7.50
N ARG A 283 8.68 -2.66 8.80
CA ARG A 283 9.76 -2.26 9.72
C ARG A 283 10.86 -3.31 9.77
N ASP A 284 10.52 -4.59 9.90
CA ASP A 284 11.50 -5.68 9.89
C ASP A 284 12.24 -5.77 8.56
N LEU A 285 11.52 -5.60 7.44
CA LEU A 285 12.10 -5.59 6.10
C LEU A 285 13.06 -4.41 5.91
N ARG A 286 12.67 -3.21 6.34
CA ARG A 286 13.52 -2.02 6.36
C ARG A 286 14.78 -2.25 7.17
N ASP A 287 14.64 -2.78 8.38
CA ASP A 287 15.78 -2.96 9.26
C ASP A 287 16.72 -4.05 8.73
N ALA A 288 16.18 -5.09 8.07
CA ALA A 288 16.97 -6.08 7.34
C ALA A 288 17.73 -5.46 6.16
N MET A 289 17.07 -4.60 5.37
CA MET A 289 17.70 -3.85 4.28
C MET A 289 18.86 -2.97 4.78
N ARG A 290 18.62 -2.17 5.83
CA ARG A 290 19.63 -1.29 6.43
C ARG A 290 20.83 -2.08 6.97
N ARG A 291 20.61 -3.23 7.64
CA ARG A 291 21.69 -4.12 8.10
C ARG A 291 22.51 -4.69 6.95
N ALA A 292 21.85 -5.09 5.86
CA ALA A 292 22.53 -5.63 4.68
C ALA A 292 23.41 -4.56 3.98
N ARG A 293 22.95 -3.31 3.94
CA ARG A 293 23.73 -2.18 3.38
C ARG A 293 24.97 -1.85 4.21
N ARG A 294 24.87 -1.87 5.55
CA ARG A 294 25.98 -1.57 6.48
C ARG A 294 27.07 -2.66 6.54
N SER A 295 26.76 -3.87 6.10
CA SER A 295 27.68 -5.02 6.18
C SER A 295 28.57 -5.18 4.94
N ARG A 296 28.63 -4.17 4.08
CA ARG A 296 29.43 -4.11 2.84
C ARG A 296 30.45 -2.99 2.95
#